data_AF-X1CQX1-F1
#
_entry.id   AF-X1CQX1-F1
#
_cell.length_a   1.000
_cell.length_b   1.000
_cell.length_c   1.000
_cell.angle_alpha   90.00
_cell.angle_beta   90.00
_cell.angle_gamma   90.00
#
_symmetry.space_group_name_H-M   'P 1'
#
loop_
_entity.id
_entity.type
_entity.pdbx_description
1 polymer ?
#
loop_
_entity_poly.entity_id
_entity_poly.type
_entity_poly.pdbx_seq_one_letter_code
_entity_poly.pdbx_strand_id
1 'polypeptide(L)'
;QFYAGGCKHEDFIKIFDAEKLTEGFSALDYPSIIIFGEAYGGKCQKMSKTYGPNLKFIAFEVKIGDSWLCVPNADDVTKQLGLEFVHYKLVPIDLDIFDKERDAFSIQAERNGMGKDKLREGIVLRPVVELRQNNGNRIIAKHKGEAFRETRTKRKVGNPNKLKILSGANKIAEEWVTHMRLSHVLDSFGEEPQIEQTGDIIRAMIEDIERESEGEIVISREAKTAIGRRTAKIFKEKLQEKIKR
;
A
#
# COMPACT_ATOMS: atom_id res chain seq x y z
N GLN A 1 28.63 -4.40 -3.03
CA GLN A 1 28.08 -4.97 -4.28
C GLN A 1 27.03 -4.01 -4.82
N PHE A 2 26.88 -3.91 -6.15
CA PHE A 2 25.88 -3.05 -6.79
C PHE A 2 24.71 -3.86 -7.32
N TYR A 3 23.49 -3.34 -7.17
CA TYR A 3 22.28 -3.95 -7.72
C TYR A 3 21.51 -2.91 -8.52
N ALA A 4 21.42 -3.10 -9.84
CA ALA A 4 20.92 -2.08 -10.76
C ALA A 4 19.40 -2.07 -10.93
N GLY A 5 18.69 -3.05 -10.35
CA GLY A 5 17.24 -3.18 -10.48
C GLY A 5 16.79 -3.21 -11.94
N GLY A 6 15.97 -2.24 -12.34
CA GLY A 6 15.45 -2.10 -13.70
C GLY A 6 16.38 -1.42 -14.72
N CYS A 7 17.58 -1.01 -14.31
CA CYS A 7 18.58 -0.41 -15.21
C CYS A 7 19.61 -1.43 -15.68
N LYS A 8 20.27 -1.14 -16.81
CA LYS A 8 21.44 -1.92 -17.25
C LYS A 8 22.54 -1.79 -16.20
N HIS A 9 23.07 -2.93 -15.76
CA HIS A 9 24.05 -2.99 -14.67
C HIS A 9 25.32 -2.18 -14.95
N GLU A 10 25.84 -2.28 -16.18
CA GLU A 10 27.04 -1.55 -16.61
C GLU A 10 26.84 -0.02 -16.56
N ASP A 11 25.68 0.48 -16.99
CA ASP A 11 25.39 1.91 -16.96
C ASP A 11 25.17 2.41 -15.54
N PHE A 12 24.60 1.57 -14.68
CA PHE A 12 24.42 1.87 -13.26
C PHE A 12 25.73 1.91 -12.49
N ILE A 13 26.70 1.03 -12.76
CA ILE A 13 28.00 1.10 -12.08
C ILE A 13 28.75 2.39 -12.45
N LYS A 14 28.69 2.81 -13.72
CA LYS A 14 29.41 3.99 -14.22
C LYS A 14 29.06 5.31 -13.54
N ILE A 15 27.91 5.39 -12.87
CA ILE A 15 27.50 6.61 -12.16
C ILE A 15 28.09 6.71 -10.74
N PHE A 16 28.84 5.70 -10.30
CA PHE A 16 29.48 5.66 -8.99
C PHE A 16 31.00 5.63 -9.09
N ASP A 17 31.65 6.24 -8.09
CA ASP A 17 33.04 6.01 -7.78
C ASP A 17 33.15 4.79 -6.85
N ALA A 18 33.42 3.62 -7.43
CA ALA A 18 33.39 2.35 -6.71
C ALA A 18 34.53 2.24 -5.67
N GLU A 19 35.68 2.84 -5.93
CA GLU A 19 36.82 2.84 -5.00
C GLU A 19 36.49 3.69 -3.78
N LYS A 20 36.06 4.94 -4.00
CA LYS A 20 35.67 5.84 -2.92
C LYS A 20 34.51 5.30 -2.08
N LEU A 21 33.52 4.65 -2.71
CA LEU A 21 32.45 3.98 -1.97
C LEU A 21 32.97 2.82 -1.14
N THR A 22 33.89 2.01 -1.68
CA THR A 22 34.47 0.87 -0.96
C THR A 22 35.25 1.34 0.27
N GLU A 23 36.04 2.40 0.12
CA GLU A 23 36.74 3.05 1.25
C GLU A 23 35.74 3.61 2.27
N GLY A 24 34.72 4.33 1.81
CA GLY A 24 33.68 4.90 2.68
C GLY A 24 32.91 3.84 3.47
N PHE A 25 32.49 2.75 2.83
CA PHE A 25 31.83 1.64 3.52
C PHE A 25 32.75 0.94 4.53
N SER A 26 34.04 0.80 4.20
CA SER A 26 35.03 0.20 5.11
C SER A 26 35.26 1.08 6.34
N ALA A 27 35.28 2.40 6.16
CA ALA A 27 35.46 3.37 7.25
C ALA A 27 34.28 3.42 8.24
N LEU A 28 33.08 3.04 7.80
CA LEU A 28 31.90 2.97 8.68
C LEU A 28 31.96 1.79 9.67
N ASP A 29 32.81 0.80 9.44
CA ASP A 29 33.09 -0.33 10.34
C ASP A 29 31.84 -1.10 10.84
N TYR A 30 30.90 -1.37 9.93
CA TYR A 30 29.76 -2.25 10.20
C TYR A 30 29.81 -3.51 9.32
N PRO A 31 29.39 -4.68 9.84
CA PRO A 31 29.49 -5.95 9.11
C PRO A 31 28.60 -6.01 7.86
N SER A 32 27.51 -5.24 7.82
CA SER A 32 26.61 -5.17 6.68
C SER A 32 25.91 -3.82 6.64
N ILE A 33 26.14 -3.06 5.57
CA ILE A 33 25.44 -1.81 5.27
C ILE A 33 24.85 -1.94 3.87
N ILE A 34 23.57 -1.60 3.72
CA ILE A 34 22.89 -1.57 2.44
C ILE A 34 22.24 -0.20 2.27
N ILE A 35 22.62 0.50 1.20
CA ILE A 35 21.99 1.75 0.78
C ILE A 35 20.96 1.42 -0.30
N PHE A 36 19.71 1.75 -0.04
CA PHE A 36 18.61 1.60 -0.98
C PHE A 36 18.31 2.95 -1.61
N GLY A 37 18.07 2.95 -2.91
CA GLY A 37 17.82 4.15 -3.68
C GLY A 37 17.18 3.86 -5.03
N GLU A 38 16.88 4.92 -5.75
CA GLU A 38 16.30 4.87 -7.09
C GLU A 38 17.35 5.32 -8.12
N ALA A 39 17.51 4.53 -9.18
CA ALA A 39 18.22 4.95 -10.38
C ALA A 39 17.23 5.68 -11.29
N TYR A 40 17.49 6.96 -11.62
CA TYR A 40 16.53 7.81 -12.32
C TYR A 40 17.22 8.69 -13.39
N GLY A 41 16.41 9.32 -14.24
CA GLY A 41 16.91 10.18 -15.31
C GLY A 41 17.38 9.42 -16.54
N GLY A 42 17.84 10.17 -17.55
CA GLY A 42 18.23 9.62 -18.85
C GLY A 42 17.17 8.70 -19.46
N LYS A 43 17.57 7.52 -19.93
CA LYS A 43 16.64 6.55 -20.53
C LYS A 43 15.84 5.76 -19.48
N CYS A 44 16.17 5.88 -18.19
CA CYS A 44 15.44 5.19 -17.14
C CYS A 44 13.99 5.69 -17.09
N GLN A 45 13.04 4.78 -17.29
CA GLN A 45 11.58 5.03 -17.24
C GLN A 45 11.08 6.20 -18.10
N LYS A 46 11.84 6.60 -19.14
CA LYS A 46 11.54 7.79 -19.98
C LYS A 46 11.43 9.10 -19.20
N MET A 47 12.11 9.23 -18.05
CA MET A 47 12.04 10.40 -17.16
C MET A 47 13.07 11.50 -17.47
N SER A 48 13.75 11.45 -18.63
CA SER A 48 14.78 12.44 -19.00
C SER A 48 14.27 13.89 -19.01
N LYS A 49 13.03 14.11 -19.43
CA LYS A 49 12.42 15.45 -19.46
C LYS A 49 12.14 16.02 -18.06
N THR A 50 12.05 15.16 -17.06
CA THR A 50 11.73 15.54 -15.67
C THR A 50 13.00 15.69 -14.84
N TYR A 51 13.95 14.76 -14.99
CA TYR A 51 15.11 14.67 -14.11
C TYR A 51 16.46 14.84 -14.82
N GLY A 52 16.45 15.10 -16.12
CA GLY A 52 17.64 15.37 -16.91
C GLY A 52 18.10 14.18 -17.76
N PRO A 53 18.98 14.43 -18.73
CA PRO A 53 19.38 13.46 -19.74
C PRO A 53 20.30 12.35 -19.23
N ASN A 54 20.86 12.51 -18.03
CA ASN A 54 21.85 11.60 -17.47
C ASN A 54 21.19 10.65 -16.45
N LEU A 55 21.70 9.43 -16.38
CA LEU A 55 21.36 8.49 -15.30
C LEU A 55 21.99 9.00 -14.00
N LYS A 56 21.21 9.00 -12.93
CA LYS A 56 21.61 9.39 -11.57
C LYS A 56 21.08 8.39 -10.56
N PHE A 57 21.57 8.46 -9.33
CA PHE A 57 21.10 7.68 -8.19
C PHE A 57 20.74 8.60 -7.04
N ILE A 58 19.64 8.29 -6.35
CA ILE A 58 19.26 8.97 -5.10
C ILE A 58 18.89 7.93 -4.06
N ALA A 59 19.55 7.98 -2.90
CA ALA A 59 19.23 7.10 -1.79
C ALA A 59 17.95 7.57 -1.09
N PHE A 60 17.21 6.62 -0.52
CA PHE A 60 16.04 6.91 0.30
C PHE A 60 16.00 6.11 1.61
N GLU A 61 16.82 5.07 1.73
CA GLU A 61 16.85 4.19 2.90
C GLU A 61 18.23 3.57 3.13
N VAL A 62 18.53 3.29 4.40
CA VAL A 62 19.75 2.61 4.83
C VAL A 62 19.39 1.50 5.81
N LYS A 63 19.97 0.32 5.59
CA LYS A 63 19.90 -0.82 6.51
C LYS A 63 21.30 -1.15 7.01
N ILE A 64 21.46 -1.28 8.33
CA ILE A 64 22.69 -1.75 8.98
C ILE A 64 22.37 -3.03 9.73
N GLY A 65 22.97 -4.16 9.31
CA GLY A 65 22.58 -5.49 9.77
C GLY A 65 21.09 -5.74 9.52
N ASP A 66 20.31 -5.85 10.59
CA ASP A 66 18.85 -6.05 10.55
C ASP A 66 18.01 -4.80 10.84
N SER A 67 18.68 -3.70 11.14
CA SER A 67 18.06 -2.44 11.56
C SER A 67 17.93 -1.49 10.38
N TRP A 68 16.73 -0.94 10.18
CA TRP A 68 16.52 0.19 9.28
C TRP A 68 16.76 1.48 10.04
N LEU A 69 17.51 2.40 9.46
CA LEU A 69 17.74 3.71 10.05
C LEU A 69 16.52 4.61 9.87
N CYS A 70 16.29 5.51 10.83
CA CYS A 70 15.36 6.62 10.63
C CYS A 70 15.90 7.57 9.54
N VAL A 71 15.02 8.41 8.98
CA VAL A 71 15.35 9.22 7.80
C VAL A 71 16.56 10.12 8.00
N PRO A 72 16.71 10.88 9.12
CA PRO A 72 17.89 11.73 9.31
C PRO A 72 19.18 10.92 9.39
N ASN A 73 19.19 9.79 10.11
CA ASN A 73 20.39 8.96 10.22
C ASN A 73 20.73 8.29 8.88
N ALA A 74 19.74 7.90 8.09
CA ALA A 74 19.93 7.36 6.75
C ALA A 74 20.53 8.41 5.80
N ASP A 75 20.05 9.66 5.89
CA ASP A 75 20.58 10.81 5.16
C ASP A 75 22.05 11.08 5.53
N ASP A 76 22.36 11.12 6.83
CA ASP A 76 23.72 11.35 7.34
C ASP A 76 24.71 10.29 6.84
N VAL A 77 24.36 8.99 6.97
CA VAL A 77 25.21 7.89 6.47
C VAL A 77 25.39 7.97 4.95
N THR A 78 24.31 8.27 4.22
CA THR A 78 24.37 8.41 2.75
C THR A 78 25.32 9.52 2.33
N LYS A 79 25.24 10.69 2.99
CA LYS A 79 26.09 11.85 2.70
C LYS A 79 27.56 11.60 3.04
N GLN A 80 27.86 10.83 4.10
CA GLN A 80 29.23 10.42 4.42
C GLN A 80 29.86 9.61 3.28
N LEU A 81 29.04 8.85 2.54
CA LEU A 81 29.46 8.09 1.35
C LEU A 81 29.51 8.95 0.07
N GLY A 82 29.23 10.26 0.15
CA GLY A 82 29.19 11.15 -1.00
C GLY A 82 28.00 10.93 -1.93
N LEU A 83 26.95 10.26 -1.46
CA LEU A 83 25.72 10.00 -2.22
C LEU A 83 24.64 11.05 -1.91
N GLU A 84 23.76 11.30 -2.88
CA GLU A 84 22.57 12.15 -2.65
C GLU A 84 21.47 11.37 -1.93
N PHE A 85 20.76 12.06 -1.03
CA PHE A 85 19.59 11.52 -0.35
C PHE A 85 18.32 12.27 -0.76
N VAL A 86 17.21 11.53 -0.86
CA VAL A 86 15.89 12.05 -1.24
C VAL A 86 15.49 13.21 -0.34
N HIS A 87 14.88 14.24 -0.91
CA HIS A 87 14.32 15.31 -0.09
C HIS A 87 13.24 14.74 0.85
N TYR A 88 13.31 15.11 2.12
CA TYR A 88 12.30 14.80 3.14
C TYR A 88 11.96 16.05 3.95
N LYS A 89 10.78 16.01 4.56
CA LYS A 89 10.26 17.08 5.40
C LYS A 89 9.43 16.47 6.53
N LEU A 90 9.66 16.96 7.75
CA LEU A 90 8.82 16.61 8.88
C LEU A 90 7.51 17.41 8.78
N VAL A 91 6.38 16.72 8.87
CA VAL A 91 5.05 17.32 8.77
C VAL A 91 4.11 16.71 9.81
N PRO A 92 3.08 17.44 10.28
CA PRO A 92 2.01 16.87 11.08
C PRO A 92 1.27 15.74 10.36
N ILE A 93 0.64 14.84 11.12
CA ILE A 93 -0.17 13.76 10.56
C ILE A 93 -1.54 14.31 10.15
N ASP A 94 -1.60 14.82 8.92
CA ASP A 94 -2.79 15.46 8.37
C ASP A 94 -2.89 15.17 6.86
N LEU A 95 -4.08 14.75 6.41
CA LEU A 95 -4.30 14.36 5.01
C LEU A 95 -4.20 15.53 4.03
N ASP A 96 -4.65 16.73 4.42
CA ASP A 96 -4.57 17.91 3.56
C ASP A 96 -3.11 18.36 3.41
N ILE A 97 -2.30 18.21 4.46
CA ILE A 97 -0.86 18.43 4.37
C ILE A 97 -0.21 17.39 3.46
N PHE A 98 -0.58 16.11 3.57
CA PHE A 98 -0.06 15.07 2.69
C PHE A 98 -0.44 15.28 1.23
N ASP A 99 -1.67 15.74 0.95
CA ASP A 99 -2.13 16.08 -0.39
C ASP A 99 -1.35 17.27 -0.96
N LYS A 100 -1.13 18.34 -0.18
CA LYS A 100 -0.30 19.48 -0.59
C LYS A 100 1.14 19.07 -0.88
N GLU A 101 1.73 18.24 -0.02
CA GLU A 101 3.08 17.73 -0.25
C GLU A 101 3.13 16.80 -1.46
N ARG A 102 2.12 15.95 -1.69
CA ARG A 102 2.05 15.10 -2.89
C ARG A 102 2.00 15.93 -4.18
N ASP A 103 1.23 17.02 -4.19
CA ASP A 103 0.98 17.81 -5.40
C ASP A 103 2.02 18.93 -5.62
N ALA A 104 2.97 19.10 -4.70
CA ALA A 104 4.03 20.09 -4.82
C ALA A 104 5.05 19.74 -5.91
N PHE A 105 5.75 20.75 -6.42
CA PHE A 105 6.82 20.56 -7.40
C PHE A 105 7.98 19.72 -6.85
N SER A 106 8.70 19.07 -7.75
CA SER A 106 9.78 18.14 -7.47
C SER A 106 11.06 18.90 -7.15
N ILE A 107 11.49 18.79 -5.90
CA ILE A 107 12.76 19.36 -5.42
C ILE A 107 13.95 18.70 -6.12
N GLN A 108 13.84 17.41 -6.48
CA GLN A 108 14.91 16.74 -7.21
C GLN A 108 15.04 17.25 -8.65
N ALA A 109 13.93 17.60 -9.30
CA ALA A 109 13.99 18.25 -10.62
C ALA A 109 14.67 19.62 -10.55
N GLU A 110 14.35 20.42 -9.53
CA GLU A 110 15.01 21.71 -9.27
C GLU A 110 16.52 21.53 -9.02
N ARG A 111 16.92 20.59 -8.15
CA ARG A 111 18.34 20.26 -7.88
C ARG A 111 19.09 19.83 -9.13
N ASN A 112 18.42 19.17 -10.07
CA ASN A 112 18.99 18.75 -11.34
C ASN A 112 19.02 19.86 -12.41
N GLY A 113 18.55 21.07 -12.10
CA GLY A 113 18.48 22.17 -13.06
C GLY A 113 17.36 22.04 -14.09
N MET A 114 16.34 21.21 -13.82
CA MET A 114 15.23 20.93 -14.75
C MET A 114 14.04 21.91 -14.61
N GLY A 115 14.20 22.96 -13.81
CA GLY A 115 13.17 23.95 -13.51
C GLY A 115 12.34 23.65 -12.25
N LYS A 116 11.41 24.55 -11.94
CA LYS A 116 10.53 24.49 -10.74
C LYS A 116 9.08 24.14 -11.07
N ASP A 117 8.82 23.66 -12.28
CA ASP A 117 7.48 23.39 -12.83
C ASP A 117 7.15 21.88 -12.93
N LYS A 118 8.10 21.01 -12.57
CA LYS A 118 7.92 19.56 -12.64
C LYS A 118 7.21 19.05 -11.40
N LEU A 119 6.03 18.46 -11.55
CA LEU A 119 5.32 17.81 -10.45
C LEU A 119 6.10 16.58 -9.97
N ARG A 120 6.05 16.30 -8.66
CA ARG A 120 6.55 15.04 -8.11
C ARG A 120 5.59 13.90 -8.44
N GLU A 121 6.10 12.67 -8.46
CA GLU A 121 5.28 11.47 -8.62
C GLU A 121 4.33 11.26 -7.44
N GLY A 122 4.80 11.61 -6.25
CA GLY A 122 4.10 11.50 -4.99
C GLY A 122 5.06 11.65 -3.81
N ILE A 123 4.62 11.17 -2.65
CA ILE A 123 5.42 11.14 -1.44
C ILE A 123 5.41 9.74 -0.81
N VAL A 124 6.46 9.43 -0.06
CA VAL A 124 6.52 8.28 0.82
C VAL A 124 6.34 8.77 2.25
N LEU A 125 5.29 8.28 2.90
CA LEU A 125 4.95 8.59 4.28
C LEU A 125 5.54 7.51 5.19
N ARG A 126 6.21 7.94 6.24
CA ARG A 126 6.72 7.07 7.29
C ARG A 126 6.76 7.79 8.65
N PRO A 127 6.70 7.07 9.77
CA PRO A 127 6.87 7.65 11.08
C PRO A 127 8.31 8.17 11.28
N VAL A 128 8.49 9.07 12.25
CA VAL A 128 9.78 9.66 12.62
C VAL A 128 10.77 8.59 13.09
N VAL A 129 10.26 7.55 13.74
CA VAL A 129 10.99 6.35 14.15
C VAL A 129 10.56 5.16 13.31
N GLU A 130 11.46 4.19 13.12
CA GLU A 130 11.13 2.97 12.40
C GLU A 130 10.15 2.12 13.23
N LEU A 131 8.98 1.80 12.65
CA LEU A 131 7.95 1.00 13.31
C LEU A 131 7.55 -0.18 12.43
N ARG A 132 7.22 -1.30 13.08
CA ARG A 132 6.68 -2.50 12.43
C ARG A 132 5.34 -2.88 13.04
N GLN A 133 4.47 -3.45 12.22
CA GLN A 133 3.26 -4.13 12.64
C GLN A 133 3.58 -5.51 13.21
N ASN A 134 2.61 -6.12 13.91
CA ASN A 134 2.75 -7.46 14.50
C ASN A 134 3.04 -8.56 13.45
N ASN A 135 2.70 -8.33 12.19
CA ASN A 135 3.01 -9.23 11.07
C ASN A 135 4.44 -9.02 10.50
N GLY A 136 5.26 -8.18 11.12
CA GLY A 136 6.62 -7.86 10.70
C GLY A 136 6.72 -6.77 9.61
N ASN A 137 5.60 -6.36 9.01
CA ASN A 137 5.57 -5.32 7.97
C ASN A 137 5.92 -3.96 8.56
N ARG A 138 6.68 -3.16 7.80
CA ARG A 138 7.06 -1.80 8.18
C ARG A 138 5.89 -0.85 8.01
N ILE A 139 5.78 0.13 8.91
CA ILE A 139 4.79 1.22 8.77
C ILE A 139 5.35 2.24 7.78
N ILE A 140 5.01 2.04 6.51
CA ILE A 140 5.39 2.90 5.39
C ILE A 140 4.25 2.91 4.38
N ALA A 141 3.94 4.08 3.83
CA ALA A 141 2.87 4.23 2.85
C ALA A 141 3.32 5.09 1.68
N LYS A 142 2.83 4.79 0.49
CA LYS A 142 3.04 5.61 -0.71
C LYS A 142 1.76 6.41 -0.97
N HIS A 143 1.89 7.73 -1.12
CA HIS A 143 0.79 8.61 -1.50
C HIS A 143 1.13 9.26 -2.84
N LYS A 144 0.64 8.65 -3.93
CA LYS A 144 0.97 9.03 -5.32
C LYS A 144 -0.11 9.91 -5.94
N GLY A 145 0.31 10.81 -6.82
CA GLY A 145 -0.61 11.62 -7.63
C GLY A 145 -1.41 10.76 -8.60
N GLU A 146 -2.56 11.26 -9.07
CA GLU A 146 -3.44 10.51 -9.98
C GLU A 146 -2.75 10.10 -11.28
N ALA A 147 -1.86 10.94 -11.82
CA ALA A 147 -1.10 10.65 -13.04
C ALA A 147 -0.13 9.47 -12.90
N PHE A 148 0.22 9.10 -11.66
CA PHE A 148 1.18 8.04 -11.33
C PHE A 148 0.53 6.89 -10.55
N ARG A 149 -0.80 6.77 -10.61
CA ARG A 149 -1.51 5.67 -9.95
C ARG A 149 -1.27 4.36 -10.71
N GLU A 150 -0.95 3.31 -9.97
CA GLU A 150 -0.78 1.95 -10.52
C GLU A 150 -2.13 1.24 -10.75
N THR A 151 -3.23 1.79 -10.21
CA THR A 151 -4.56 1.18 -10.29
C THR A 151 -5.49 1.95 -11.22
N ARG A 152 -6.24 1.22 -12.07
CA ARG A 152 -7.23 1.81 -12.98
C ARG A 152 -8.34 2.59 -12.26
N THR A 153 -8.75 2.16 -11.08
CA THR A 153 -9.83 2.79 -10.30
C THR A 153 -9.26 3.61 -9.15
N LYS A 154 -9.75 4.84 -8.97
CA LYS A 154 -9.39 5.70 -7.84
C LYS A 154 -9.74 4.98 -6.52
N ARG A 155 -8.71 4.62 -5.74
CA ARG A 155 -8.91 4.21 -4.36
C ARG A 155 -9.31 5.45 -3.58
N LYS A 156 -10.61 5.63 -3.34
CA LYS A 156 -11.08 6.66 -2.42
C LYS A 156 -10.49 6.33 -1.06
N VAL A 157 -9.64 7.21 -0.51
CA VAL A 157 -9.22 7.15 0.90
C VAL A 157 -10.50 6.92 1.69
N GLY A 158 -10.52 5.84 2.47
CA GLY A 158 -11.68 5.53 3.29
C GLY A 158 -11.89 6.71 4.22
N ASN A 159 -12.90 7.54 3.94
CA ASN A 159 -13.38 8.52 4.90
C ASN A 159 -13.51 7.76 6.24
N PRO A 160 -13.04 8.29 7.38
CA PRO A 160 -13.24 7.66 8.68
C PRO A 160 -14.69 7.17 8.88
N ASN A 161 -15.67 7.91 8.35
CA ASN A 161 -17.07 7.48 8.32
C ASN A 161 -17.32 6.25 7.44
N LYS A 162 -16.68 6.14 6.28
CA LYS A 162 -16.75 4.94 5.43
C LYS A 162 -16.11 3.72 6.10
N LEU A 163 -15.01 3.89 6.83
CA LEU A 163 -14.41 2.82 7.64
C LEU A 163 -15.34 2.39 8.78
N LYS A 164 -15.98 3.34 9.47
CA LYS A 164 -17.03 3.05 10.47
C LYS A 164 -18.23 2.33 9.86
N ILE A 165 -18.72 2.77 8.69
CA ILE A 165 -19.82 2.12 7.96
C ILE A 165 -19.45 0.69 7.56
N LEU A 166 -18.24 0.46 7.05
CA LEU A 166 -17.76 -0.88 6.70
C LEU A 166 -17.60 -1.78 7.94
N SER A 167 -17.09 -1.24 9.04
CA SER A 167 -17.01 -1.97 10.31
C SER A 167 -18.40 -2.33 10.83
N GLY A 168 -19.36 -1.39 10.79
CA GLY A 168 -20.75 -1.63 11.15
C GLY A 168 -21.42 -2.67 10.24
N ALA A 169 -21.20 -2.59 8.93
CA ALA A 169 -21.70 -3.56 7.95
C ALA A 169 -21.16 -4.97 8.22
N ASN A 170 -19.88 -5.12 8.56
CA ASN A 170 -19.30 -6.42 8.91
C ASN A 170 -19.87 -6.95 10.23
N LYS A 171 -20.06 -6.10 11.25
CA LYS A 171 -20.70 -6.49 12.52
C LYS A 171 -22.14 -6.97 12.29
N ILE A 172 -22.91 -6.28 11.44
CA ILE A 172 -24.27 -6.70 11.05
C ILE A 172 -24.21 -8.09 10.40
N ALA A 173 -23.32 -8.30 9.45
CA ALA A 173 -23.19 -9.61 8.82
C ALA A 173 -22.79 -10.68 9.84
N GLU A 174 -21.85 -10.39 10.75
CA GLU A 174 -21.39 -11.31 11.80
C GLU A 174 -22.51 -11.75 12.74
N GLU A 175 -23.33 -10.79 13.18
CA GLU A 175 -24.44 -11.01 14.10
C GLU A 175 -25.59 -11.77 13.43
N TRP A 176 -26.03 -11.30 12.25
CA TRP A 176 -27.28 -11.77 11.65
C TRP A 176 -27.10 -12.99 10.75
N VAL A 177 -25.93 -13.15 10.10
CA VAL A 177 -25.68 -14.28 9.20
C VAL A 177 -25.04 -15.43 9.97
N THR A 178 -25.90 -16.29 10.52
CA THR A 178 -25.54 -17.49 11.29
C THR A 178 -25.85 -18.77 10.52
N HIS A 179 -25.27 -19.91 10.93
CA HIS A 179 -25.58 -21.22 10.34
C HIS A 179 -27.05 -21.62 10.52
N MET A 180 -27.68 -21.21 11.62
CA MET A 180 -29.08 -21.50 11.89
C MET A 180 -29.99 -20.73 10.94
N ARG A 181 -29.76 -19.41 10.80
CA ARG A 181 -30.50 -18.58 9.84
C ARG A 181 -30.30 -19.06 8.41
N LEU A 182 -29.07 -19.45 8.04
CA LEU A 182 -28.82 -20.06 6.73
C LEU A 182 -29.68 -21.30 6.54
N SER A 183 -29.84 -22.15 7.55
CA SER A 183 -30.66 -23.36 7.42
C SER A 183 -32.13 -23.02 7.16
N HIS A 184 -32.70 -22.07 7.91
CA HIS A 184 -34.07 -21.59 7.66
C HIS A 184 -34.26 -20.99 6.27
N VAL A 185 -33.29 -20.20 5.79
CA VAL A 185 -33.33 -19.65 4.43
C VAL A 185 -33.31 -20.76 3.39
N LEU A 186 -32.49 -21.80 3.59
CA LEU A 186 -32.36 -22.91 2.65
C LEU A 186 -33.59 -23.83 2.60
N ASP A 187 -34.43 -23.87 3.65
CA ASP A 187 -35.66 -24.67 3.65
C ASP A 187 -36.60 -24.29 2.49
N SER A 188 -36.50 -23.06 1.99
CA SER A 188 -37.26 -22.58 0.82
C SER A 188 -36.65 -22.96 -0.54
N PHE A 189 -35.48 -23.61 -0.56
CA PHE A 189 -34.72 -23.93 -1.79
C PHE A 189 -34.67 -25.44 -2.11
N GLY A 190 -35.44 -26.26 -1.39
CA GLY A 190 -35.50 -27.71 -1.56
C GLY A 190 -34.45 -28.48 -0.74
N GLU A 191 -34.50 -29.81 -0.81
CA GLU A 191 -33.67 -30.70 0.04
C GLU A 191 -32.15 -30.56 -0.23
N GLU A 192 -31.76 -30.21 -1.46
CA GLU A 192 -30.36 -30.06 -1.87
C GLU A 192 -30.08 -28.79 -2.68
N PRO A 193 -29.86 -27.66 -2.00
CA PRO A 193 -29.48 -26.40 -2.65
C PRO A 193 -28.11 -26.51 -3.32
N GLN A 194 -28.04 -26.08 -4.58
CA GLN A 194 -26.84 -26.17 -5.42
C GLN A 194 -26.03 -24.86 -5.42
N ILE A 195 -24.76 -24.94 -5.83
CA ILE A 195 -23.86 -23.77 -5.82
C ILE A 195 -24.32 -22.67 -6.77
N GLU A 196 -25.01 -23.02 -7.85
CA GLU A 196 -25.59 -22.10 -8.84
C GLU A 196 -26.65 -21.20 -8.22
N GLN A 197 -27.35 -21.67 -7.17
CA GLN A 197 -28.39 -20.93 -6.46
C GLN A 197 -27.84 -19.92 -5.46
N THR A 198 -26.51 -19.80 -5.30
CA THR A 198 -25.88 -18.89 -4.34
C THR A 198 -26.39 -17.45 -4.44
N GLY A 199 -26.64 -16.96 -5.67
CA GLY A 199 -27.17 -15.62 -5.90
C GLY A 199 -28.57 -15.41 -5.32
N ASP A 200 -29.46 -16.40 -5.48
CA ASP A 200 -30.83 -16.34 -4.98
C ASP A 200 -30.88 -16.58 -3.46
N ILE A 201 -30.01 -17.46 -2.91
CA ILE A 201 -29.86 -17.66 -1.47
C ILE A 201 -29.37 -16.38 -0.78
N ILE A 202 -28.42 -15.65 -1.38
CA ILE A 202 -27.99 -14.35 -0.87
C ILE A 202 -29.16 -13.37 -0.84
N ARG A 203 -29.99 -13.34 -1.90
CA ARG A 203 -31.15 -12.45 -1.97
C ARG A 203 -32.16 -12.79 -0.87
N ALA A 204 -32.50 -14.06 -0.72
CA ALA A 204 -33.41 -14.53 0.32
C ALA A 204 -32.88 -14.23 1.74
N MET A 205 -31.57 -14.41 1.99
CA MET A 205 -30.95 -14.03 3.27
C MET A 205 -31.04 -12.53 3.55
N ILE A 206 -30.83 -11.68 2.52
CA ILE A 206 -30.95 -10.24 2.69
C ILE A 206 -32.40 -9.86 2.99
N GLU A 207 -33.37 -10.40 2.26
CA GLU A 207 -34.81 -10.15 2.49
C GLU A 207 -35.27 -10.64 3.86
N ASP A 208 -34.77 -11.79 4.31
CA ASP A 208 -35.04 -12.35 5.63
C ASP A 208 -34.54 -11.43 6.75
N ILE A 209 -33.28 -10.97 6.65
CA ILE A 209 -32.69 -10.03 7.62
C ILE A 209 -33.40 -8.68 7.54
N GLU A 210 -33.71 -8.16 6.34
CA GLU A 210 -34.43 -6.89 6.18
C GLU A 210 -35.79 -6.91 6.88
N ARG A 211 -36.51 -8.03 6.80
CA ARG A 211 -37.80 -8.22 7.45
C ARG A 211 -37.68 -8.33 8.97
N GLU A 212 -36.71 -9.10 9.48
CA GLU A 212 -36.59 -9.33 10.93
C GLU A 212 -35.88 -8.22 11.70
N SER A 213 -35.04 -7.44 11.02
CA SER A 213 -34.26 -6.37 11.65
C SER A 213 -34.87 -4.97 11.45
N GLU A 214 -36.12 -4.91 10.99
CA GLU A 214 -36.86 -3.67 10.75
C GLU A 214 -36.86 -2.79 12.01
N GLY A 215 -36.29 -1.60 11.91
CA GLY A 215 -36.16 -0.65 13.02
C GLY A 215 -34.96 -0.87 13.94
N GLU A 216 -34.25 -2.00 13.85
CA GLU A 216 -33.08 -2.31 14.68
C GLU A 216 -31.76 -1.92 14.01
N ILE A 217 -31.66 -2.13 12.68
CA ILE A 217 -30.44 -1.84 11.92
C ILE A 217 -30.73 -1.14 10.60
N VAL A 218 -29.77 -0.33 10.15
CA VAL A 218 -29.83 0.33 8.85
C VAL A 218 -29.17 -0.56 7.78
N ILE A 219 -29.98 -1.20 6.94
CA ILE A 219 -29.51 -2.04 5.84
C ILE A 219 -29.02 -1.17 4.67
N SER A 220 -27.78 -0.68 4.81
CA SER A 220 -27.07 0.04 3.75
C SER A 220 -26.61 -0.89 2.62
N ARG A 221 -26.22 -0.32 1.47
CA ARG A 221 -25.61 -1.09 0.36
C ARG A 221 -24.36 -1.85 0.80
N GLU A 222 -23.55 -1.24 1.66
CA GLU A 222 -22.37 -1.85 2.26
C GLU A 222 -22.74 -3.02 3.19
N ALA A 223 -23.83 -2.90 3.98
CA ALA A 223 -24.37 -4.00 4.79
C ALA A 223 -24.86 -5.17 3.93
N LYS A 224 -25.66 -4.92 2.88
CA LYS A 224 -26.10 -5.95 1.92
C LYS A 224 -24.91 -6.70 1.30
N THR A 225 -23.85 -5.96 0.96
CA THR A 225 -22.61 -6.55 0.41
C THR A 225 -21.90 -7.44 1.44
N ALA A 226 -21.80 -7.00 2.70
CA ALA A 226 -21.18 -7.78 3.77
C ALA A 226 -21.99 -9.05 4.11
N ILE A 227 -23.31 -8.92 4.23
CA ILE A 227 -24.26 -10.03 4.41
C ILE A 227 -24.05 -11.06 3.30
N GLY A 228 -24.16 -10.66 2.03
CA GLY A 228 -24.04 -11.59 0.91
C GLY A 228 -22.69 -12.31 0.85
N ARG A 229 -21.59 -11.62 1.14
CA ARG A 229 -20.25 -12.26 1.23
C ARG A 229 -20.19 -13.32 2.32
N ARG A 230 -20.75 -13.04 3.50
CA ARG A 230 -20.76 -13.99 4.61
C ARG A 230 -21.67 -15.17 4.30
N THR A 231 -22.86 -14.94 3.75
CA THR A 231 -23.80 -15.99 3.34
C THR A 231 -23.15 -16.96 2.35
N ALA A 232 -22.51 -16.43 1.29
CA ALA A 232 -21.81 -17.25 0.31
C ALA A 232 -20.70 -18.10 0.96
N LYS A 233 -19.96 -17.52 1.92
CA LYS A 233 -18.90 -18.21 2.65
C LYS A 233 -19.47 -19.38 3.46
N ILE A 234 -20.45 -19.15 4.33
CA ILE A 234 -20.99 -20.21 5.21
C ILE A 234 -21.79 -21.26 4.44
N PHE A 235 -22.41 -20.88 3.31
CA PHE A 235 -23.06 -21.83 2.41
C PHE A 235 -22.05 -22.76 1.73
N LYS A 236 -20.95 -22.19 1.21
CA LYS A 236 -19.85 -22.97 0.64
C LYS A 236 -19.23 -23.93 1.67
N GLU A 237 -19.04 -23.47 2.91
CA GLU A 237 -18.54 -24.32 4.01
C GLU A 237 -19.48 -25.51 4.25
N LYS A 238 -20.80 -25.27 4.32
CA LYS A 238 -21.81 -26.33 4.48
C LYS A 238 -21.79 -27.35 3.33
N LEU A 239 -21.63 -26.90 2.08
CA LEU A 239 -21.50 -27.80 0.92
C LEU A 239 -20.21 -28.63 0.98
N GLN A 240 -19.10 -28.03 1.39
CA GLN A 240 -17.82 -28.74 1.54
C GLN A 240 -17.86 -29.79 2.65
N GLU A 241 -18.57 -29.52 3.76
CA GLU A 241 -18.77 -30.50 4.83
C GLU A 241 -19.61 -31.70 4.37
N LYS A 242 -20.61 -31.49 3.51
CA LYS A 242 -21.37 -32.59 2.89
C LYS A 242 -20.51 -33.49 2.02
N ILE A 243 -19.56 -32.92 1.24
CA ILE A 243 -18.66 -33.70 0.36
C ILE A 243 -17.63 -34.51 1.17
N LYS A 244 -17.30 -34.08 2.39
CA LYS A 244 -16.35 -34.76 3.29
C LYS A 244 -16.99 -35.88 4.12
N ARG A 245 -18.31 -35.97 4.17
CA ARG A 245 -19.06 -37.05 4.84
C ARG A 245 -19.39 -38.14 3.85
#